data_AF-A0A968XKR1-F1
#
_entry.id   AF-A0A968XKR1-F1
#
_cell.length_a   1.000
_cell.length_b   1.000
_cell.length_c   1.000
_cell.angle_alpha   90.00
_cell.angle_beta   90.00
_cell.angle_gamma   90.00
#
_symmetry.space_group_name_H-M   'P 1'
#
loop_
_entity.id
_entity.type
_entity.pdbx_description
1 polymer ?
#
loop_
_entity_poly.entity_id
_entity_poly.type
_entity_poly.pdbx_seq_one_letter_code
_entity_poly.pdbx_strand_id
1 'polypeptide(L)'
;MGNEAVFIQLEQNTVEDLTALEKNGGLKKPTGIPATDADLTRAFILKSHSSETRRTYKTTLQTFSRFCQMRHCKKISFAEVTFTDVTAWRDWLIKEGKRPHTISTKLAILRSLFEYGRAFWASLV
;
A
#
# COMPACT_ATOMS: atom_id res chain seq x y z
N MET A 1 18.91 -8.63 -19.07
CA MET A 1 19.22 -9.23 -17.74
C MET A 1 19.53 -8.13 -16.72
N GLY A 2 18.55 -7.30 -16.34
CA GLY A 2 18.81 -6.14 -15.47
C GLY A 2 17.73 -5.74 -14.46
N ASN A 3 16.60 -6.46 -14.39
CA ASN A 3 15.48 -6.09 -13.51
C ASN A 3 15.47 -6.84 -12.16
N GLU A 4 16.14 -7.98 -12.05
CA GLU A 4 16.19 -8.76 -10.80
C GLU A 4 17.13 -8.13 -9.76
N ALA A 5 18.26 -7.57 -10.19
CA ALA A 5 19.22 -6.93 -9.29
C ALA A 5 18.65 -5.66 -8.61
N VAL A 6 17.87 -4.87 -9.35
CA VAL A 6 17.19 -3.67 -8.80
C VAL A 6 16.08 -4.07 -7.83
N PHE A 7 15.41 -5.20 -8.08
CA PHE A 7 14.36 -5.73 -7.22
C PHE A 7 14.90 -6.17 -5.85
N ILE A 8 16.04 -6.87 -5.82
CA ILE A 8 16.68 -7.34 -4.59
C ILE A 8 17.28 -6.19 -3.77
N GLN A 9 17.92 -5.21 -4.42
CA GLN A 9 18.55 -4.06 -3.74
C GLN A 9 17.53 -3.15 -3.03
N LEU A 10 16.31 -3.03 -3.59
CA LEU A 10 15.23 -2.24 -3.00
C LEU A 10 14.52 -2.99 -1.85
N GLU A 11 14.41 -4.32 -1.93
CA GLU A 11 13.84 -5.13 -0.85
C GLU A 11 14.70 -5.05 0.42
N GLN A 12 16.03 -5.09 0.29
CA GLN A 12 16.96 -5.04 1.44
C GLN A 12 16.92 -3.69 2.19
N ASN A 13 16.91 -2.57 1.46
CA ASN A 13 16.77 -1.22 2.05
C ASN A 13 15.45 -1.05 2.85
N THR A 14 14.42 -1.83 2.53
CA THR A 14 13.08 -1.71 3.13
C THR A 14 12.93 -2.49 4.44
N VAL A 15 13.82 -3.46 4.71
CA VAL A 15 13.86 -4.25 5.95
C VAL A 15 14.66 -3.53 7.04
N GLU A 16 15.71 -2.81 6.65
CA GLU A 16 16.50 -1.99 7.58
C GLU A 16 15.66 -0.83 8.17
N ASP A 17 14.80 -0.20 7.35
CA ASP A 17 13.84 0.81 7.79
C ASP A 17 12.84 0.27 8.83
N LEU A 18 12.40 -0.99 8.70
CA LEU A 18 11.49 -1.63 9.67
C LEU A 18 12.18 -1.90 11.02
N THR A 19 13.44 -2.29 10.99
CA THR A 19 14.24 -2.55 12.20
C THR A 19 14.56 -1.24 12.94
N ALA A 20 14.75 -0.15 12.21
CA ALA A 20 14.89 1.19 12.76
C ALA A 20 13.60 1.72 13.42
N LEU A 21 12.44 1.31 12.89
CA LEU A 21 11.12 1.70 13.41
C LEU A 21 10.69 0.90 14.65
N GLU A 22 11.12 -0.36 14.80
CA GLU A 22 10.85 -1.17 16.00
C GLU A 22 11.70 -0.77 17.23
N LYS A 23 12.90 -0.22 17.02
CA LYS A 23 13.81 0.19 18.11
C LYS A 23 13.38 1.46 18.87
N ASN A 24 12.51 2.28 18.30
CA ASN A 24 11.99 3.51 18.93
C ASN A 24 10.72 3.21 19.73
N GLY A 25 10.87 2.45 20.82
CA GLY A 25 9.80 1.95 21.69
C GLY A 25 8.65 2.95 21.93
N GLY A 26 7.42 2.45 21.77
CA GLY A 26 6.18 3.16 22.13
C GLY A 26 5.25 3.45 20.95
N LEU A 27 4.89 2.44 20.15
CA LEU A 27 3.89 2.58 19.09
C LEU A 27 2.47 2.74 19.67
N LYS A 28 2.11 3.97 20.06
CA LYS A 28 0.71 4.35 20.30
C LYS A 28 -0.11 4.07 19.02
N LYS A 29 -1.28 3.44 19.17
CA LYS A 29 -2.33 3.40 18.14
C LYS A 29 -2.46 4.80 17.53
N PRO A 30 -2.55 4.97 16.20
CA PRO A 30 -2.82 6.27 15.62
C PRO A 30 -4.23 6.70 16.06
N THR A 31 -4.30 7.50 17.13
CA THR A 31 -5.53 8.12 17.66
C THR A 31 -5.83 9.45 16.97
N GLY A 32 -5.30 9.65 15.76
CA GLY A 32 -5.47 10.87 14.98
C GLY A 32 -5.92 10.55 13.56
N ILE A 33 -6.70 11.47 12.98
CA ILE A 33 -7.04 11.49 11.57
C ILE A 33 -5.73 11.38 10.76
N PRO A 34 -5.62 10.45 9.80
CA PRO A 34 -4.44 10.41 8.94
C PRO A 34 -4.39 11.68 8.09
N ALA A 35 -3.43 12.56 8.40
CA ALA A 35 -3.24 13.84 7.70
C ALA A 35 -2.65 13.64 6.29
N THR A 36 -2.03 12.47 6.03
CA THR A 36 -1.40 12.13 4.75
C THR A 36 -1.71 10.69 4.35
N ASP A 37 -1.53 10.39 3.06
CA ASP A 37 -1.62 9.03 2.51
C ASP A 37 -0.68 8.03 3.21
N ALA A 38 0.48 8.52 3.66
CA ALA A 38 1.45 7.71 4.39
C ALA A 38 0.90 7.33 5.76
N ASP A 39 0.24 8.25 6.47
CA ASP A 39 -0.40 8.00 7.75
C ASP A 39 -1.58 7.04 7.61
N LEU A 40 -2.42 7.21 6.57
CA LEU A 40 -3.55 6.31 6.31
C LEU A 40 -3.07 4.88 6.04
N THR A 41 -2.08 4.74 5.15
CA THR A 41 -1.46 3.45 4.82
C THR A 41 -0.83 2.81 6.04
N ARG A 42 -0.13 3.59 6.86
CA ARG A 42 0.50 3.12 8.10
C ARG A 42 -0.54 2.65 9.11
N ALA A 43 -1.58 3.42 9.36
CA ALA A 43 -2.67 3.06 10.27
C ALA A 43 -3.40 1.80 9.81
N PHE A 44 -3.67 1.69 8.51
CA PHE A 44 -4.26 0.50 7.90
C PHE A 44 -3.38 -0.75 8.05
N ILE A 45 -2.08 -0.65 7.77
CA ILE A 45 -1.14 -1.77 7.91
C ILE A 45 -1.08 -2.22 9.38
N LEU A 46 -0.97 -1.28 10.32
CA LEU A 46 -0.86 -1.57 11.75
C LEU A 46 -2.14 -2.15 12.37
N LYS A 47 -3.28 -2.11 11.68
CA LYS A 47 -4.50 -2.81 12.09
C LYS A 47 -4.32 -4.33 12.14
N SER A 48 -3.44 -4.88 11.30
CA SER A 48 -3.20 -6.32 11.25
C SER A 48 -2.17 -6.74 12.30
N HIS A 49 -2.50 -7.76 13.09
CA HIS A 49 -1.59 -8.37 14.08
C HIS A 49 -0.53 -9.29 13.45
N SER A 50 -0.80 -9.84 12.26
CA SER A 50 0.16 -10.73 11.57
C SER A 50 1.21 -9.92 10.80
N SER A 51 2.49 -10.21 11.06
CA SER A 51 3.64 -9.65 10.33
C SER A 51 3.61 -9.99 8.84
N GLU A 52 3.23 -11.21 8.47
CA GLU A 52 3.09 -11.66 7.08
C GLU A 52 2.00 -10.88 6.34
N THR A 53 0.86 -10.67 7.00
CA THR A 53 -0.23 -9.86 6.45
C THR A 53 0.19 -8.39 6.31
N ARG A 54 0.91 -7.84 7.31
CA ARG A 54 1.48 -6.47 7.23
C ARG A 54 2.42 -6.31 6.04
N ARG A 55 3.31 -7.29 5.80
CA ARG A 55 4.21 -7.28 4.64
C ARG A 55 3.43 -7.30 3.33
N THR A 56 2.42 -8.18 3.24
CA THR A 56 1.56 -8.30 2.05
C THR A 56 0.83 -6.98 1.75
N TYR A 57 0.30 -6.32 2.78
CA TYR A 57 -0.36 -5.02 2.64
C TYR A 57 0.65 -3.95 2.18
N LYS A 58 1.79 -3.82 2.86
CA LYS A 58 2.85 -2.86 2.50
C LYS A 58 3.27 -3.00 1.04
N THR A 59 3.68 -4.20 0.62
CA THR A 59 4.14 -4.45 -0.75
C THR A 59 3.05 -4.15 -1.77
N THR A 60 1.80 -4.51 -1.48
CA THR A 60 0.67 -4.29 -2.38
C THR A 60 0.39 -2.80 -2.57
N LEU A 61 0.32 -2.04 -1.48
CA LEU A 61 0.05 -0.60 -1.51
C LEU A 61 1.19 0.19 -2.15
N GLN A 62 2.45 -0.20 -1.90
CA GLN A 62 3.62 0.39 -2.56
C GLN A 62 3.60 0.13 -4.07
N THR A 63 3.30 -1.10 -4.48
CA THR A 63 3.21 -1.46 -5.90
C THR A 63 2.11 -0.67 -6.60
N PHE A 64 0.95 -0.52 -5.97
CA PHE A 64 -0.15 0.27 -6.52
C PHE A 64 0.18 1.76 -6.61
N SER A 65 0.76 2.35 -5.56
CA SER A 65 1.18 3.75 -5.56
C SER A 65 2.20 4.04 -6.66
N ARG A 66 3.18 3.15 -6.84
CA ARG A 66 4.15 3.23 -7.95
C ARG A 66 3.48 3.12 -9.32
N PHE A 67 2.53 2.20 -9.48
CA PHE A 67 1.75 2.10 -10.72
C PHE A 67 1.02 3.40 -11.04
N CYS A 68 0.35 4.00 -10.05
CA CYS A 68 -0.33 5.28 -10.21
C CYS A 68 0.64 6.40 -10.59
N GLN A 69 1.81 6.45 -9.95
CA GLN A 69 2.84 7.42 -10.28
C GLN A 69 3.32 7.30 -11.73
N MET A 70 3.53 6.07 -12.21
CA MET A 70 3.91 5.83 -13.61
C MET A 70 2.80 6.21 -14.58
N ARG A 71 1.54 5.94 -14.23
CA ARG A 71 0.37 6.24 -15.07
C ARG A 71 0.10 7.75 -15.21
N HIS A 72 0.26 8.49 -14.12
CA HIS A 72 -0.06 9.92 -14.06
C HIS A 72 1.17 10.83 -14.23
N CYS A 73 2.37 10.26 -14.35
CA CYS A 73 3.65 10.98 -14.37
C CYS A 73 3.89 11.90 -13.15
N LYS A 74 3.10 11.73 -12.07
CA LYS A 74 3.20 12.50 -10.82
C LYS A 74 2.76 11.64 -9.64
N LYS A 75 3.19 12.01 -8.44
CA LYS A 75 2.65 11.41 -7.22
C LYS A 75 1.20 11.87 -7.05
N ILE A 76 0.27 10.92 -6.89
CA ILE A 76 -1.14 11.19 -6.60
C ILE A 76 -1.49 10.69 -5.19
N SER A 77 -2.43 11.37 -4.54
CA SER A 77 -2.99 10.93 -3.27
C SER A 77 -3.97 9.76 -3.47
N PHE A 78 -4.14 8.89 -2.47
CA PHE A 78 -5.20 7.89 -2.49
C PHE A 78 -6.59 8.52 -2.55
N ALA A 79 -6.76 9.75 -2.07
CA ALA A 79 -8.02 10.49 -2.22
C ALA A 79 -8.32 10.87 -3.68
N GLU A 80 -7.30 10.96 -4.53
CA GLU A 80 -7.43 11.28 -5.96
C GLU A 80 -7.56 10.02 -6.84
N VAL A 81 -7.40 8.82 -6.27
CA VAL A 81 -7.47 7.56 -7.03
C VAL A 81 -8.89 7.32 -7.54
N THR A 82 -9.00 7.08 -8.84
CA THR A 82 -10.29 6.82 -9.49
C THR A 82 -10.54 5.33 -9.71
N PHE A 83 -11.79 4.97 -10.02
CA PHE A 83 -12.13 3.59 -10.44
C PHE A 83 -11.30 3.16 -11.67
N THR A 84 -11.05 4.09 -12.60
CA THR A 84 -10.25 3.84 -13.80
C THR A 84 -8.81 3.43 -13.48
N ASP A 85 -8.21 3.99 -12.43
CA ASP A 85 -6.85 3.62 -11.99
C ASP A 85 -6.81 2.20 -11.42
N VAL A 86 -7.84 1.82 -10.66
CA VAL A 86 -7.97 0.46 -10.11
C VAL A 86 -8.16 -0.57 -11.24
N THR A 87 -9.01 -0.28 -12.23
CA THR A 87 -9.19 -1.16 -13.39
C THR A 87 -7.91 -1.26 -14.22
N ALA A 88 -7.23 -0.14 -14.44
CA ALA A 88 -5.97 -0.14 -15.20
C ALA A 88 -4.88 -0.94 -14.46
N TRP A 89 -4.85 -0.89 -13.13
CA TRP A 89 -3.90 -1.68 -12.35
C TRP A 89 -4.22 -3.17 -12.41
N ARG A 90 -5.51 -3.56 -12.32
CA ARG A 90 -5.92 -4.96 -12.54
C ARG A 90 -5.45 -5.45 -13.90
N ASP A 91 -5.68 -4.68 -14.95
CA ASP A 91 -5.32 -5.07 -16.31
C ASP A 91 -3.80 -5.15 -16.49
N TRP A 92 -3.04 -4.27 -15.82
CA TRP A 92 -1.59 -4.37 -15.74
C TRP A 92 -1.13 -5.65 -15.01
N LEU A 93 -1.75 -6.02 -13.88
CA LEU A 93 -1.42 -7.26 -13.18
C LEU A 93 -1.72 -8.51 -14.01
N ILE A 94 -2.78 -8.48 -14.84
CA ILE A 94 -3.11 -9.54 -15.79
C ILE A 94 -2.01 -9.64 -16.86
N LYS A 95 -1.59 -8.50 -17.43
CA LYS A 95 -0.50 -8.45 -18.42
C LYS A 95 0.85 -8.93 -17.87
N GLU A 96 1.11 -8.67 -16.59
CA GLU A 96 2.27 -9.18 -15.84
C GLU A 96 2.19 -10.68 -15.48
N GLY A 97 1.12 -11.38 -15.91
CA GLY A 97 0.96 -12.81 -15.69
C GLY A 97 0.68 -13.18 -14.23
N LYS A 98 0.16 -12.27 -13.40
CA LYS A 98 -0.20 -12.59 -12.01
C LYS A 98 -1.39 -13.56 -11.99
N ARG A 99 -1.34 -14.53 -11.08
CA ARG A 99 -2.43 -15.50 -10.91
C ARG A 99 -3.73 -14.80 -10.49
N PRO A 100 -4.90 -15.28 -10.94
CA PRO A 100 -6.20 -14.67 -10.60
C PRO A 100 -6.40 -14.47 -9.10
N HIS A 101 -6.05 -15.47 -8.28
CA HIS A 101 -6.12 -15.36 -6.82
C HIS A 101 -5.27 -14.20 -6.29
N THR A 102 -4.04 -14.03 -6.78
CA THR A 102 -3.14 -12.94 -6.36
C THR A 102 -3.72 -11.58 -6.73
N ILE A 103 -4.33 -11.45 -7.91
CA ILE A 103 -4.99 -10.22 -8.35
C ILE A 103 -6.16 -9.91 -7.42
N SER A 104 -7.03 -10.89 -7.14
CA SER A 104 -8.16 -10.74 -6.22
C SER A 104 -7.71 -10.32 -4.82
N THR A 105 -6.66 -10.94 -4.27
CA THR A 105 -6.10 -10.55 -2.97
C THR A 105 -5.63 -9.09 -2.99
N LYS A 106 -4.90 -8.67 -4.04
CA LYS A 106 -4.40 -7.30 -4.16
C LYS A 106 -5.51 -6.26 -4.26
N LEU A 107 -6.56 -6.55 -5.03
CA LEU A 107 -7.74 -5.69 -5.14
C LEU A 107 -8.56 -5.65 -3.84
N ALA A 108 -8.67 -6.76 -3.12
CA ALA A 108 -9.34 -6.81 -1.82
C ALA A 108 -8.62 -5.94 -0.78
N ILE A 109 -7.27 -5.91 -0.81
CA ILE A 109 -6.47 -5.03 0.05
C ILE A 109 -6.74 -3.55 -0.26
N LEU A 110 -6.76 -3.16 -1.55
CA LEU A 110 -7.11 -1.79 -1.93
C LEU A 110 -8.51 -1.41 -1.49
N ARG A 111 -9.48 -2.29 -1.72
CA ARG A 111 -10.86 -2.07 -1.27
C ARG A 111 -10.91 -1.83 0.25
N SER A 112 -10.22 -2.67 1.01
CA SER A 112 -10.15 -2.55 2.47
C SER A 112 -9.50 -1.23 2.92
N LEU A 113 -8.48 -0.75 2.19
CA LEU A 113 -7.87 0.54 2.45
C LEU A 113 -8.85 1.69 2.19
N PHE A 114 -9.56 1.69 1.06
CA PHE A 114 -10.52 2.75 0.75
C PHE A 114 -11.72 2.73 1.70
N GLU A 115 -12.22 1.55 2.08
CA GLU A 115 -13.26 1.41 3.09
C GLU A 115 -12.80 1.93 4.45
N TYR A 116 -11.55 1.65 4.83
CA TYR A 116 -10.92 2.20 6.02
C TYR A 116 -10.84 3.74 5.93
N GLY A 117 -10.28 4.30 4.85
CA GLY A 117 -10.20 5.75 4.65
C GLY A 117 -11.57 6.44 4.70
N ARG A 118 -12.60 5.86 4.05
CA ARG A 118 -13.97 6.37 4.14
C ARG A 118 -14.51 6.40 5.55
N ALA A 119 -14.29 5.36 6.35
CA ALA A 119 -14.73 5.35 7.75
C ALA A 119 -14.05 6.45 8.58
N PHE A 120 -12.78 6.74 8.29
CA PHE A 120 -12.05 7.84 8.92
C PHE A 120 -12.58 9.21 8.50
N TRP A 121 -12.84 9.44 7.22
CA TRP A 121 -13.38 10.71 6.72
C TRP A 121 -14.85 10.93 7.07
N ALA A 122 -15.64 9.86 7.16
CA ALA A 122 -17.04 9.94 7.59
C ALA A 122 -17.20 10.28 9.07
N SER A 123 -16.17 10.06 9.89
CA SER A 123 -16.16 10.44 11.32
C SER A 123 -15.76 11.91 11.54
N LEU A 124 -15.50 12.65 10.47
CA LEU A 124 -15.01 14.03 10.46
C LEU A 124 -16.09 15.06 10.04
N VAL A 125 -17.28 14.56 9.66
CA VAL A 125 -18.48 15.33 9.30
C VAL A 125 -19.51 15.16 10.41
#